data_AF-A0A9X6AH90-F1
#
_entry.id   AF-A0A9X6AH90-F1
#
_cell.length_a   1.000
_cell.length_b   1.000
_cell.length_c   1.000
_cell.angle_alpha   90.00
_cell.angle_beta   90.00
_cell.angle_gamma   90.00
#
_symmetry.space_group_name_H-M   'P 1'
#
loop_
_entity.id
_entity.type
_entity.pdbx_description
1 polymer ?
#
loop_
_entity_poly.entity_id
_entity_poly.type
_entity_poly.pdbx_seq_one_letter_code
_entity_poly.pdbx_strand_id
1 'polypeptide(L)'
;MRTLGSKAVLAVAIVGGLLAGCSSGSGDGDNGSSQSKNTSSGDRNLVSGASEGPSVAPSAVAAGMGAGSAKDGEFPRTVGHFEGRTEITSAPKKIAALSTGQLDDLLTLGIVPTVTTRADNAGPAPDYLKDAFPAYKKQLSAMTDAGTRTAPNLETLAAAKPDLILINDSLGDLYPKLSKIAPTVVTAGHGINWKRDLLLVGDAVGKGDK
;
A
#
# COMPACT_ATOMS: atom_id res chain seq x y z
N MET A 1 34.80 -51.10 17.39
CA MET A 1 34.44 -50.53 16.08
C MET A 1 33.46 -49.39 16.33
N ARG A 2 33.64 -48.12 15.95
CA ARG A 2 34.71 -47.36 15.30
C ARG A 2 34.68 -45.96 15.93
N THR A 3 35.86 -45.45 16.22
CA THR A 3 36.16 -44.10 16.69
C THR A 3 36.01 -43.08 15.57
N LEU A 4 35.35 -41.95 15.81
CA LEU A 4 35.64 -40.69 15.11
C LEU A 4 35.51 -39.54 16.11
N GLY A 5 36.65 -38.92 16.43
CA GLY A 5 36.70 -37.63 17.09
C GLY A 5 36.69 -36.50 16.07
N SER A 6 36.52 -35.28 16.55
CA SER A 6 37.24 -34.11 16.04
C SER A 6 37.25 -33.01 17.09
N LYS A 7 38.44 -32.44 17.24
CA LYS A 7 38.85 -31.45 18.23
C LYS A 7 38.41 -30.06 17.77
N ALA A 8 38.21 -29.19 18.76
CA ALA A 8 37.98 -27.76 18.60
C ALA A 8 39.10 -27.07 17.80
N VAL A 9 38.72 -26.08 16.98
CA VAL A 9 39.62 -25.02 16.52
C VAL A 9 39.00 -23.68 16.89
N LEU A 10 39.72 -22.99 17.76
CA LEU A 10 39.53 -21.63 18.25
C LEU A 10 40.02 -20.67 17.16
N ALA A 11 39.22 -19.66 16.79
CA ALA A 11 39.71 -18.50 16.05
C ALA A 11 39.08 -17.23 16.65
N VAL A 12 39.86 -16.62 17.54
CA VAL A 12 39.66 -15.26 18.06
C VAL A 12 40.34 -14.30 17.10
N ALA A 13 39.63 -13.26 16.66
CA ALA A 13 40.22 -12.08 16.04
C ALA A 13 39.70 -10.84 16.77
N ILE A 14 40.61 -10.10 17.40
CA ILE A 14 40.41 -8.82 18.10
C ILE A 14 41.24 -7.75 17.37
N VAL A 15 40.78 -6.50 17.43
CA VAL A 15 41.49 -5.20 17.21
C VAL A 15 41.51 -4.75 15.73
N GLY A 16 41.21 -3.50 15.36
CA GLY A 16 40.88 -2.24 16.04
C GLY A 16 40.13 -1.34 15.04
N GLY A 17 39.42 -0.26 15.39
CA GLY A 17 39.84 0.83 16.26
C GLY A 17 40.43 1.97 15.41
N LEU A 18 39.58 2.89 14.91
CA LEU A 18 39.99 4.23 14.48
C LEU A 18 38.82 5.21 14.65
N LEU A 19 38.95 6.03 15.69
CA LEU A 19 38.20 7.25 15.96
C LEU A 19 38.83 8.42 15.18
N ALA A 20 38.02 9.48 15.04
CA ALA A 20 38.35 10.88 14.75
C ALA A 20 38.13 11.38 13.31
N GLY A 21 37.33 12.44 13.19
CA GLY A 21 37.28 13.27 11.99
C GLY A 21 36.05 14.18 11.82
N CYS A 22 35.65 14.96 12.82
CA CYS A 22 34.85 16.16 12.56
C CYS A 22 35.79 17.25 12.02
N SER A 23 35.54 17.74 10.81
CA SER A 23 36.18 18.95 10.28
C SER A 23 35.12 19.81 9.60
N SER A 24 34.67 20.83 10.32
CA SER A 24 33.94 21.98 9.79
C SER A 24 34.88 22.82 8.91
N GLY A 25 34.60 22.89 7.62
CA GLY A 25 35.24 23.82 6.69
C GLY A 25 34.21 24.81 6.16
N SER A 26 34.22 26.03 6.70
CA SER A 26 33.60 27.20 6.08
C SER A 26 34.45 27.64 4.89
N GLY A 27 33.82 27.79 3.72
CA GLY A 27 34.45 28.34 2.52
C GLY A 27 33.40 29.06 1.70
N ASP A 28 33.39 30.39 1.82
CA ASP A 28 32.74 31.33 0.91
C ASP A 28 33.40 31.27 -0.48
N GLY A 29 32.61 31.39 -1.54
CA GLY A 29 33.11 31.46 -2.93
C GLY A 29 31.97 31.61 -3.93
N ASP A 30 31.72 32.86 -4.31
CA ASP A 30 30.69 33.36 -5.23
C ASP A 30 30.98 33.08 -6.72
N ASN A 31 29.89 33.09 -7.50
CA ASN A 31 29.74 33.50 -8.90
C ASN A 31 30.04 32.52 -10.07
N GLY A 32 29.09 32.46 -11.02
CA GLY A 32 29.36 31.99 -12.40
C GLY A 32 28.25 31.16 -13.03
N SER A 33 27.50 31.78 -13.93
CA SER A 33 26.34 31.27 -14.66
C SER A 33 26.64 30.20 -15.72
N SER A 34 25.59 29.42 -16.03
CA SER A 34 25.06 29.08 -17.37
C SER A 34 24.96 27.59 -17.78
N GLN A 35 23.84 27.35 -18.46
CA GLN A 35 23.45 26.22 -19.33
C GLN A 35 22.70 25.02 -18.75
N SER A 36 21.36 25.13 -18.87
CA SER A 36 20.44 24.15 -19.44
C SER A 36 20.90 22.70 -19.54
N LYS A 37 20.25 21.84 -18.76
CA LYS A 37 19.75 20.59 -19.33
C LYS A 37 18.32 20.36 -18.87
N ASN A 38 17.45 20.36 -19.87
CA ASN A 38 16.04 20.08 -19.80
C ASN A 38 15.83 18.66 -19.26
N THR A 39 15.31 18.51 -18.05
CA THR A 39 14.69 17.25 -17.59
C THR A 39 13.37 17.60 -16.93
N SER A 40 12.33 17.68 -17.77
CA SER A 40 10.97 17.41 -17.34
C SER A 40 10.91 15.92 -16.96
N SER A 41 11.19 15.63 -15.69
CA SER A 41 11.00 14.31 -15.10
C SER A 41 9.83 14.39 -14.14
N GLY A 42 8.73 13.72 -14.51
CA GLY A 42 7.52 13.63 -13.72
C GLY A 42 7.73 12.73 -12.50
N ASP A 43 8.31 13.29 -11.44
CA ASP A 43 8.37 12.68 -10.12
C ASP A 43 7.10 13.05 -9.34
N ARG A 44 5.98 12.34 -9.59
CA ARG A 44 4.70 12.64 -8.94
C ARG A 44 4.34 11.78 -7.72
N ASN A 45 5.26 10.96 -7.24
CA ASN A 45 5.14 10.37 -5.89
C ASN A 45 6.46 9.96 -5.24
N LEU A 46 7.60 10.39 -5.81
CA LEU A 46 8.89 10.26 -5.18
C LEU A 46 9.15 11.55 -4.42
N VAL A 47 8.92 11.55 -3.11
CA VAL A 47 9.45 12.63 -2.28
C VAL A 47 10.97 12.46 -2.22
N SER A 48 11.69 13.17 -3.10
CA SER A 48 13.11 13.39 -2.91
C SER A 48 13.25 14.35 -1.72
N GLY A 49 13.61 13.79 -0.57
CA GLY A 49 13.67 14.52 0.70
C GLY A 49 12.47 14.28 1.63
N ALA A 50 12.08 13.02 1.86
CA ALA A 50 11.31 12.67 3.06
C ALA A 50 12.07 13.22 4.28
N SER A 51 11.65 14.37 4.81
CA SER A 51 12.23 14.90 6.03
C SER A 51 11.93 13.91 7.15
N GLU A 52 12.96 13.36 7.75
CA GLU A 52 12.94 12.61 9.02
C GLU A 52 12.55 13.51 10.20
N GLY A 53 11.42 14.22 10.09
CA GLY A 53 10.67 14.68 11.25
C GLY A 53 9.87 13.50 11.81
N PRO A 54 9.43 13.53 13.09
CA PRO A 54 8.91 12.35 13.78
C PRO A 54 7.44 12.06 13.36
N SER A 55 7.21 11.75 12.09
CA SER A 55 5.97 11.10 11.66
C SER A 55 6.20 9.59 11.76
N VAL A 56 5.60 8.97 12.77
CA VAL A 56 5.60 7.51 12.97
C VAL A 56 4.89 6.74 11.85
N ALA A 57 4.12 7.43 11.00
CA ALA A 57 3.38 6.85 9.88
C ALA A 57 4.13 7.06 8.55
N PRO A 58 4.47 5.98 7.81
CA PRO A 58 5.04 6.09 6.46
C PRO A 58 4.09 6.84 5.52
N SER A 59 4.57 7.92 4.90
CA SER A 59 3.79 8.79 4.01
C SER A 59 4.15 8.67 2.54
N ALA A 60 5.00 7.71 2.18
CA ALA A 60 5.42 7.46 0.81
C ALA A 60 5.23 5.99 0.46
N VAL A 61 4.92 5.74 -0.82
CA VAL A 61 4.92 4.42 -1.42
C VAL A 61 6.37 4.08 -1.81
N ALA A 62 6.87 2.90 -1.42
CA ALA A 62 8.26 2.52 -1.65
C ALA A 62 8.56 2.35 -3.16
N ALA A 63 9.83 2.49 -3.55
CA ALA A 63 10.23 2.29 -4.94
C ALA A 63 9.80 0.90 -5.45
N GLY A 64 9.15 0.86 -6.61
CA GLY A 64 8.60 -0.36 -7.21
C GLY A 64 7.19 -0.73 -6.74
N MET A 65 6.65 -0.07 -5.71
CA MET A 65 5.23 -0.12 -5.33
C MET A 65 4.44 1.02 -6.02
N GLY A 66 3.11 0.91 -6.02
CA GLY A 66 2.22 1.87 -6.66
C GLY A 66 2.18 1.74 -8.19
N ALA A 67 1.55 2.70 -8.85
CA ALA A 67 1.36 2.73 -10.31
C ALA A 67 2.52 3.41 -11.08
N GLY A 68 3.60 3.80 -10.38
CA GLY A 68 4.76 4.46 -10.97
C GLY A 68 4.40 5.79 -11.64
N SER A 69 4.71 5.94 -12.93
CA SER A 69 4.50 7.19 -13.68
C SER A 69 3.13 7.29 -14.38
N ALA A 70 2.23 6.32 -14.20
CA ALA A 70 0.91 6.35 -14.80
C ALA A 70 0.10 7.53 -14.24
N LYS A 71 -0.58 8.32 -15.09
CA LYS A 71 -1.36 9.46 -14.61
C LYS A 71 -2.71 9.01 -14.06
N ASP A 72 -3.33 9.85 -13.24
CA ASP A 72 -4.70 9.62 -12.77
C ASP A 72 -5.67 9.42 -13.93
N GLY A 73 -6.56 8.44 -13.75
CA GLY A 73 -7.53 8.01 -14.77
C GLY A 73 -6.96 7.20 -15.95
N GLU A 74 -5.64 7.01 -16.08
CA GLU A 74 -5.06 6.20 -17.17
C GLU A 74 -5.06 4.70 -16.83
N PHE A 75 -5.56 3.89 -17.78
CA PHE A 75 -5.58 2.43 -17.74
C PHE A 75 -5.23 1.87 -19.14
N PRO A 76 -4.64 0.66 -19.26
CA PRO A 76 -4.26 -0.25 -18.18
C PRO A 76 -3.12 0.31 -17.31
N ARG A 77 -3.05 -0.12 -16.05
CA ARG A 77 -1.94 0.23 -15.15
C ARG A 77 -1.53 -0.96 -14.29
N THR A 78 -0.24 -1.08 -14.01
CA THR A 78 0.29 -2.12 -13.13
C THR A 78 0.67 -1.51 -11.79
N VAL A 79 0.06 -2.03 -10.73
CA VAL A 79 0.28 -1.57 -9.36
C VAL A 79 1.19 -2.56 -8.65
N GLY A 80 2.34 -2.10 -8.18
CA GLY A 80 3.17 -2.88 -7.24
C GLY A 80 2.62 -2.77 -5.82
N HIS A 81 2.53 -3.89 -5.11
CA HIS A 81 1.93 -3.97 -3.79
C HIS A 81 2.60 -5.07 -2.94
N PHE A 82 2.12 -5.31 -1.71
CA PHE A 82 2.80 -6.17 -0.73
C PHE A 82 2.85 -7.67 -1.09
N GLU A 83 2.20 -8.07 -2.19
CA GLU A 83 2.17 -9.46 -2.72
C GLU A 83 2.61 -9.53 -4.19
N GLY A 84 3.34 -8.52 -4.66
CA GLY A 84 3.90 -8.46 -6.01
C GLY A 84 3.30 -7.36 -6.86
N ARG A 85 2.80 -7.70 -8.06
CA ARG A 85 2.29 -6.73 -9.03
C ARG A 85 0.97 -7.21 -9.62
N THR A 86 0.02 -6.30 -9.73
CA THR A 86 -1.29 -6.55 -10.31
C THR A 86 -1.57 -5.58 -11.45
N GLU A 87 -1.93 -6.11 -12.61
CA GLU A 87 -2.42 -5.31 -13.73
C GLU A 87 -3.92 -5.05 -13.59
N ILE A 88 -4.29 -3.78 -13.68
CA ILE A 88 -5.67 -3.31 -13.67
C ILE A 88 -5.95 -2.76 -15.06
N THR A 89 -6.78 -3.46 -15.82
CA THR A 89 -6.94 -3.22 -17.27
C THR A 89 -7.85 -2.05 -17.61
N SER A 90 -8.74 -1.66 -16.69
CA SER A 90 -9.68 -0.56 -16.85
C SER A 90 -10.07 0.04 -15.50
N ALA A 91 -10.64 1.25 -15.51
CA ALA A 91 -11.12 1.91 -14.30
C ALA A 91 -12.11 1.00 -13.53
N PRO A 92 -11.80 0.61 -12.28
CA PRO A 92 -12.64 -0.29 -11.50
C PRO A 92 -14.04 0.28 -11.25
N LYS A 93 -15.07 -0.54 -11.41
CA LYS A 93 -16.48 -0.18 -11.19
C LYS A 93 -17.15 -1.02 -10.11
N LYS A 94 -16.67 -2.24 -9.88
CA LYS A 94 -17.17 -3.19 -8.88
C LYS A 94 -16.04 -3.56 -7.94
N ILE A 95 -15.78 -2.67 -6.99
CA ILE A 95 -14.69 -2.84 -6.03
C ILE A 95 -15.18 -3.65 -4.84
N ALA A 96 -14.36 -4.61 -4.41
CA ALA A 96 -14.51 -5.30 -3.15
C ALA A 96 -13.46 -4.80 -2.15
N ALA A 97 -13.89 -4.26 -1.01
CA ALA A 97 -13.01 -3.86 0.09
C ALA A 97 -13.14 -4.85 1.25
N LEU A 98 -12.18 -5.75 1.43
CA LEU A 98 -12.27 -6.84 2.41
C LEU A 98 -11.61 -6.49 3.75
N SER A 99 -11.46 -5.21 4.02
CA SER A 99 -10.86 -4.68 5.24
C SER A 99 -11.33 -3.24 5.43
N THR A 100 -11.48 -2.84 6.70
CA THR A 100 -12.06 -1.54 7.02
C THR A 100 -11.17 -0.39 6.59
N GLY A 101 -9.84 -0.49 6.71
CA GLY A 101 -8.94 0.55 6.18
C GLY A 101 -9.15 0.81 4.69
N GLN A 102 -9.26 -0.24 3.87
CA GLN A 102 -9.50 -0.08 2.43
C GLN A 102 -10.89 0.50 2.11
N LEU A 103 -11.89 0.21 2.95
CA LEU A 103 -13.20 0.86 2.84
C LEU A 103 -13.08 2.36 3.14
N ASP A 104 -12.37 2.73 4.21
CA ASP A 104 -12.12 4.13 4.59
C ASP A 104 -11.35 4.89 3.49
N ASP A 105 -10.34 4.25 2.89
CA ASP A 105 -9.54 4.80 1.80
C ASP A 105 -10.41 5.11 0.57
N LEU A 106 -11.24 4.15 0.16
CA LEU A 106 -12.15 4.34 -0.99
C LEU A 106 -13.15 5.48 -0.74
N LEU A 107 -13.73 5.55 0.46
CA LEU A 107 -14.70 6.59 0.80
C LEU A 107 -14.06 7.98 0.81
N THR A 108 -12.83 8.08 1.33
CA THR A 108 -11.99 9.29 1.25
C THR A 108 -11.78 9.74 -0.19
N LEU A 109 -11.58 8.79 -1.10
CA LEU A 109 -11.44 9.02 -2.55
C LEU A 109 -12.79 9.23 -3.28
N GLY A 110 -13.91 9.27 -2.55
CA GLY A 110 -15.26 9.49 -3.07
C GLY A 110 -15.81 8.28 -3.85
N ILE A 111 -15.38 7.07 -3.49
CA ILE A 111 -15.81 5.80 -4.11
C ILE A 111 -16.50 4.95 -3.04
N VAL A 112 -17.69 4.43 -3.37
CA VAL A 112 -18.37 3.44 -2.52
C VAL A 112 -18.19 2.06 -3.17
N PRO A 113 -17.57 1.08 -2.51
CA PRO A 113 -17.43 -0.26 -3.06
C PRO A 113 -18.78 -0.97 -3.14
N THR A 114 -18.84 -2.03 -3.96
CA THR A 114 -20.06 -2.84 -4.12
C THR A 114 -20.09 -4.04 -3.17
N VAL A 115 -18.92 -4.47 -2.71
CA VAL A 115 -18.74 -5.61 -1.81
C VAL A 115 -17.83 -5.21 -0.65
N THR A 116 -18.16 -5.69 0.54
CA THR A 116 -17.41 -5.41 1.76
C THR A 116 -17.34 -6.64 2.64
N THR A 117 -16.42 -6.64 3.60
CA THR A 117 -16.47 -7.52 4.77
C THR A 117 -16.71 -6.69 6.03
N ARG A 118 -17.38 -7.28 7.01
CA ARG A 118 -17.71 -6.61 8.28
C ARG A 118 -16.79 -7.01 9.43
N ALA A 119 -16.82 -6.23 10.51
CA ALA A 119 -16.39 -6.71 11.81
C ALA A 119 -17.37 -7.78 12.34
N ASP A 120 -16.94 -8.54 13.33
CA ASP A 120 -17.83 -9.46 14.03
C ASP A 120 -19.00 -8.69 14.66
N ASN A 121 -20.22 -9.22 14.49
CA ASN A 121 -21.46 -8.64 15.00
C ASN A 121 -21.77 -7.20 14.51
N ALA A 122 -21.17 -6.75 13.41
CA ALA A 122 -21.44 -5.45 12.81
C ALA A 122 -22.27 -5.56 11.52
N GLY A 123 -22.72 -4.43 10.99
CA GLY A 123 -23.27 -4.35 9.63
C GLY A 123 -22.18 -4.26 8.56
N PRO A 124 -22.56 -4.18 7.26
CA PRO A 124 -21.62 -4.11 6.13
C PRO A 124 -20.61 -2.95 6.21
N ALA A 125 -21.00 -1.85 6.85
CA ALA A 125 -20.12 -0.73 7.18
C ALA A 125 -20.25 -0.36 8.68
N PRO A 126 -19.14 -0.03 9.36
CA PRO A 126 -19.16 0.59 10.68
C PRO A 126 -19.98 1.88 10.70
N ASP A 127 -20.60 2.19 11.85
CA ASP A 127 -21.47 3.37 11.96
C ASP A 127 -20.69 4.69 11.82
N TYR A 128 -19.44 4.75 12.29
CA TYR A 128 -18.61 5.94 12.12
C TYR A 128 -18.41 6.33 10.65
N LEU A 129 -18.39 5.37 9.72
CA LEU A 129 -18.30 5.67 8.28
C LEU A 129 -19.62 6.18 7.71
N LYS A 130 -20.74 5.66 8.21
CA LYS A 130 -22.06 6.18 7.80
C LYS A 130 -22.26 7.61 8.30
N ASP A 131 -21.71 7.93 9.46
CA ASP A 131 -21.78 9.26 10.06
C ASP A 131 -20.78 10.23 9.43
N ALA A 132 -19.57 9.78 9.11
CA ALA A 132 -18.56 10.59 8.40
C ALA A 132 -18.94 10.84 6.93
N PHE A 133 -19.62 9.89 6.29
CA PHE A 133 -20.06 9.97 4.89
C PHE A 133 -21.58 9.84 4.76
N PRO A 134 -22.36 10.82 5.27
CA PRO A 134 -23.82 10.72 5.32
C PRO A 134 -24.46 10.62 3.93
N ALA A 135 -23.83 11.21 2.91
CA ALA A 135 -24.25 11.10 1.51
C ALA A 135 -24.23 9.64 1.00
N TYR A 136 -23.35 8.80 1.55
CA TYR A 136 -23.17 7.41 1.14
C TYR A 136 -23.90 6.41 2.04
N LYS A 137 -24.56 6.84 3.12
CA LYS A 137 -25.20 5.96 4.12
C LYS A 137 -26.10 4.87 3.51
N LYS A 138 -26.89 5.21 2.50
CA LYS A 138 -27.74 4.24 1.78
C LYS A 138 -26.91 3.22 0.99
N GLN A 139 -25.90 3.68 0.25
CA GLN A 139 -25.02 2.81 -0.54
C GLN A 139 -24.20 1.89 0.37
N LEU A 140 -23.67 2.41 1.47
CA LEU A 140 -22.93 1.65 2.49
C LEU A 140 -23.78 0.53 3.10
N SER A 141 -25.07 0.78 3.30
CA SER A 141 -26.01 -0.24 3.83
C SER A 141 -26.43 -1.27 2.79
N ALA A 142 -26.27 -0.96 1.50
CA ALA A 142 -26.66 -1.80 0.37
C ALA A 142 -25.50 -2.63 -0.21
N MET A 143 -24.28 -2.49 0.32
CA MET A 143 -23.14 -3.29 -0.11
C MET A 143 -23.38 -4.78 0.13
N THR A 144 -22.87 -5.61 -0.76
CA THR A 144 -22.87 -7.06 -0.57
C THR A 144 -21.91 -7.40 0.58
N ASP A 145 -22.43 -8.06 1.61
CA ASP A 145 -21.62 -8.57 2.72
C ASP A 145 -21.01 -9.93 2.33
N ALA A 146 -19.69 -9.94 2.12
CA ALA A 146 -18.92 -11.12 1.81
C ALA A 146 -18.25 -11.74 3.05
N GLY A 147 -18.91 -11.72 4.21
CA GLY A 147 -18.41 -12.37 5.42
C GLY A 147 -17.68 -11.42 6.37
N THR A 148 -16.91 -11.98 7.29
CA THR A 148 -16.15 -11.18 8.26
C THR A 148 -14.77 -10.85 7.68
N ARG A 149 -14.16 -9.75 8.14
CA ARG A 149 -12.80 -9.36 7.70
C ARG A 149 -11.72 -10.39 8.07
N THR A 150 -12.00 -11.30 9.00
CA THR A 150 -11.13 -12.41 9.42
C THR A 150 -11.44 -13.71 8.69
N ALA A 151 -12.65 -13.85 8.13
CA ALA A 151 -13.08 -15.01 7.36
C ALA A 151 -13.98 -14.58 6.19
N PRO A 152 -13.40 -14.01 5.10
CA PRO A 152 -14.19 -13.64 3.93
C PRO A 152 -14.81 -14.86 3.25
N ASN A 153 -16.09 -14.73 2.88
CA ASN A 153 -16.80 -15.71 2.07
C ASN A 153 -16.42 -15.53 0.60
N LEU A 154 -15.54 -16.41 0.12
CA LEU A 154 -15.03 -16.37 -1.27
C LEU A 154 -16.10 -16.71 -2.31
N GLU A 155 -17.13 -17.50 -1.96
CA GLU A 155 -18.23 -17.82 -2.88
C GLU A 155 -19.10 -16.59 -3.13
N THR A 156 -19.49 -15.89 -2.07
CA THR A 156 -20.23 -14.62 -2.16
C THR A 156 -19.43 -13.58 -2.92
N LEU A 157 -18.13 -13.46 -2.63
CA LEU A 157 -17.24 -12.56 -3.35
C LEU A 157 -17.17 -12.87 -4.85
N ALA A 158 -16.99 -14.14 -5.21
CA ALA A 158 -16.94 -14.56 -6.62
C ALA A 158 -18.28 -14.34 -7.34
N ALA A 159 -19.40 -14.62 -6.66
CA ALA A 159 -20.73 -14.39 -7.21
C ALA A 159 -21.02 -12.90 -7.50
N ALA A 160 -20.44 -11.99 -6.69
CA ALA A 160 -20.58 -10.55 -6.88
C ALA A 160 -19.80 -10.01 -8.09
N LYS A 161 -18.85 -10.79 -8.64
CA LYS A 161 -18.02 -10.45 -9.81
C LYS A 161 -17.34 -9.08 -9.68
N PRO A 162 -16.48 -8.89 -8.66
CA PRO A 162 -15.70 -7.67 -8.56
C PRO A 162 -14.72 -7.56 -9.74
N ASP A 163 -14.34 -6.32 -10.09
CA ASP A 163 -13.28 -6.03 -11.05
C ASP A 163 -11.98 -5.52 -10.38
N LEU A 164 -12.02 -5.29 -9.07
CA LEU A 164 -10.86 -5.06 -8.21
C LEU A 164 -11.17 -5.54 -6.79
N ILE A 165 -10.22 -6.24 -6.17
CA ILE A 165 -10.26 -6.63 -4.75
C ILE A 165 -9.16 -5.88 -4.01
N LEU A 166 -9.52 -5.21 -2.92
CA LEU A 166 -8.60 -4.54 -2.02
C LEU A 166 -8.58 -5.26 -0.68
N ILE A 167 -7.37 -5.66 -0.26
CA ILE A 167 -7.12 -6.30 1.04
C ILE A 167 -5.94 -5.63 1.75
N ASN A 168 -5.74 -5.99 3.00
CA ASN A 168 -4.48 -5.75 3.71
C ASN A 168 -3.74 -7.07 3.96
N ASP A 169 -2.54 -6.95 4.52
CA ASP A 169 -1.62 -8.05 4.82
C ASP A 169 -2.22 -9.16 5.71
N SER A 170 -3.22 -8.85 6.53
CA SER A 170 -3.90 -9.82 7.40
C SER A 170 -4.66 -10.88 6.61
N LEU A 171 -4.95 -10.61 5.32
CA LEU A 171 -5.52 -11.55 4.36
C LEU A 171 -4.51 -11.98 3.27
N GLY A 172 -3.21 -11.72 3.45
CA GLY A 172 -2.16 -12.03 2.47
C GLY A 172 -2.14 -13.49 2.04
N ASP A 173 -2.35 -14.42 2.97
CA ASP A 173 -2.44 -15.86 2.67
C ASP A 173 -3.59 -16.23 1.70
N LEU A 174 -4.62 -15.38 1.58
CA LEU A 174 -5.71 -15.56 0.63
C LEU A 174 -5.43 -14.94 -0.74
N TYR A 175 -4.38 -14.14 -0.91
CA TYR A 175 -4.04 -13.45 -2.16
C TYR A 175 -4.04 -14.38 -3.39
N PRO A 176 -3.46 -15.60 -3.37
CA PRO A 176 -3.51 -16.50 -4.53
C PRO A 176 -4.91 -16.97 -4.91
N LYS A 177 -5.83 -17.03 -3.94
CA LYS A 177 -7.24 -17.40 -4.19
C LYS A 177 -8.03 -16.20 -4.69
N LEU A 178 -7.85 -15.03 -4.07
CA LEU A 178 -8.50 -13.78 -4.44
C LEU A 178 -8.11 -13.32 -5.85
N SER A 179 -6.83 -13.48 -6.22
CA SER A 179 -6.31 -13.15 -7.55
C SER A 179 -6.90 -14.00 -8.68
N LYS A 180 -7.50 -15.16 -8.36
CA LYS A 180 -8.26 -15.97 -9.33
C LYS A 180 -9.68 -15.44 -9.55
N ILE A 181 -10.18 -14.60 -8.64
CA ILE A 181 -11.51 -13.99 -8.71
C ILE A 181 -11.42 -12.67 -9.51
N ALA A 182 -10.48 -11.80 -9.15
CA ALA A 182 -10.27 -10.50 -9.80
C ALA A 182 -8.85 -9.96 -9.51
N PRO A 183 -8.36 -8.95 -10.25
CA PRO A 183 -7.17 -8.19 -9.88
C PRO A 183 -7.21 -7.82 -8.40
N THR A 184 -6.16 -8.14 -7.65
CA THR A 184 -6.12 -7.98 -6.19
C THR A 184 -4.93 -7.13 -5.76
N VAL A 185 -5.16 -6.08 -4.99
CA VAL A 185 -4.09 -5.23 -4.44
C VAL A 185 -4.03 -5.42 -2.93
N VAL A 186 -2.80 -5.64 -2.42
CA VAL A 186 -2.54 -5.90 -1.00
C VAL A 186 -1.81 -4.73 -0.37
N THR A 187 -2.45 -4.10 0.61
CA THR A 187 -1.92 -2.99 1.40
C THR A 187 -1.22 -3.49 2.67
N ALA A 188 -0.55 -2.59 3.40
CA ALA A 188 0.20 -2.98 4.58
C ALA A 188 -0.66 -3.17 5.85
N GLY A 189 -1.79 -2.47 5.98
CA GLY A 189 -2.67 -2.59 7.15
C GLY A 189 -2.13 -1.94 8.43
N HIS A 190 -2.56 -2.47 9.58
CA HIS A 190 -2.14 -2.07 10.95
C HIS A 190 -2.37 -0.62 11.37
N GLY A 191 -3.14 0.17 10.62
CA GLY A 191 -3.55 1.54 10.97
C GLY A 191 -2.42 2.58 10.89
N ILE A 192 -1.21 2.27 11.37
CA ILE A 192 -0.04 3.15 11.28
C ILE A 192 0.36 3.44 9.82
N ASN A 193 0.01 2.54 8.89
CA ASN A 193 0.35 2.66 7.48
C ASN A 193 -0.71 3.39 6.64
N TRP A 194 -1.74 3.97 7.27
CA TRP A 194 -2.91 4.52 6.58
C TRP A 194 -2.56 5.49 5.45
N LYS A 195 -1.54 6.35 5.61
CA LYS A 195 -1.14 7.31 4.56
C LYS A 195 -0.65 6.59 3.31
N ARG A 196 0.23 5.60 3.49
CA ARG A 196 0.76 4.78 2.39
C ARG A 196 -0.33 3.91 1.77
N ASP A 197 -1.19 3.33 2.60
CA ASP A 197 -2.27 2.47 2.12
C ASP A 197 -3.28 3.27 1.30
N LEU A 198 -3.64 4.48 1.74
CA LEU A 198 -4.47 5.42 0.97
C LEU A 198 -3.85 5.75 -0.38
N LEU A 199 -2.55 6.09 -0.43
CA LEU A 199 -1.85 6.35 -1.69
C LEU A 199 -1.85 5.14 -2.62
N LEU A 200 -1.60 3.95 -2.08
CA LEU A 200 -1.59 2.70 -2.86
C LEU A 200 -3.00 2.34 -3.38
N VAL A 201 -4.04 2.56 -2.58
CA VAL A 201 -5.44 2.42 -3.00
C VAL A 201 -5.80 3.46 -4.07
N GLY A 202 -5.36 4.71 -3.89
CA GLY A 202 -5.48 5.78 -4.88
C GLY A 202 -4.87 5.39 -6.22
N ASP A 203 -3.66 4.86 -6.21
CA ASP A 203 -3.01 4.29 -7.39
C ASP A 203 -3.81 3.14 -8.01
N ALA A 204 -4.38 2.24 -7.22
CA ALA A 204 -5.20 1.14 -7.75
C ALA A 204 -6.46 1.63 -8.47
N VAL A 205 -7.08 2.70 -7.99
CA VAL A 205 -8.34 3.22 -8.54
C VAL A 205 -8.17 4.40 -9.51
N GLY A 206 -6.94 4.80 -9.82
CA GLY A 206 -6.66 5.90 -10.75
C GLY A 206 -6.87 7.30 -10.15
N LYS A 207 -6.68 7.45 -8.84
CA LYS A 207 -6.84 8.68 -8.06
C LYS A 207 -5.64 8.95 -7.13
N GLY A 208 -4.42 8.71 -7.60
CA GLY A 208 -3.20 8.83 -6.80
C GLY A 208 -2.75 10.28 -6.54
N ASP A 209 -3.28 11.26 -7.30
CA ASP A 209 -2.99 12.69 -7.10
C ASP A 209 -3.89 13.37 -6.04
N LYS A 210 -4.76 12.62 -5.34
CA LYS A 210 -5.79 13.15 -4.41
C LYS A 210 -5.55 12.83 -2.95
#